data_AF-A0A3C2DYZ3-F1
#
_entry.id   AF-A0A3C2DYZ3-F1
#
_cell.length_a   1.000
_cell.length_b   1.000
_cell.length_c   1.000
_cell.angle_alpha   90.00
_cell.angle_beta   90.00
_cell.angle_gamma   90.00
#
_symmetry.space_group_name_H-M   'P 1'
#
loop_
_entity.id
_entity.type
_entity.pdbx_description
1 polymer ?
#
loop_
_entity_poly.entity_id
_entity_poly.type
_entity_poly.pdbx_seq_one_letter_code
_entity_poly.pdbx_strand_id
1 'polypeptide(L)'
;MSTDSHNVWVGAFVLVAVGLFLARSLNQGTEAALPRGPGLGHGVSLETAAAWDISIPPDGHNLPNGSGTAAYGEKLYRAKCINCHGKKGRGLTAEELVGGVGGLTGDYPEKTVGSYWPYATTLFDYIRRAMPQEAPLSLSPDEVYSLCAYLLHLNGVIAEADEINAETLPAVQMPNRDGFVPINEMTH
;
A
#
# COMPACT_ATOMS: atom_id res chain seq x y z
N MET A 1 61.61 -41.16 -8.93
CA MET A 1 62.22 -40.29 -7.91
C MET A 1 63.66 -40.00 -8.31
N SER A 2 63.90 -38.81 -8.87
CA SER A 2 65.15 -38.02 -8.88
C SER A 2 64.80 -36.75 -9.71
N THR A 3 64.23 -35.73 -9.08
CA THR A 3 64.85 -34.40 -8.83
C THR A 3 65.23 -33.66 -10.12
N ASP A 4 64.38 -32.77 -10.64
CA ASP A 4 64.39 -31.29 -10.39
C ASP A 4 65.77 -30.68 -10.66
N SER A 5 65.94 -29.68 -11.53
CA SER A 5 65.44 -28.32 -11.29
C SER A 5 65.98 -27.32 -12.34
N HIS A 6 65.32 -26.17 -12.40
CA HIS A 6 65.76 -24.86 -12.93
C HIS A 6 65.56 -24.57 -14.42
N ASN A 7 64.56 -23.74 -14.73
CA ASN A 7 64.86 -22.38 -15.20
C ASN A 7 63.64 -21.46 -15.08
N VAL A 8 63.86 -20.40 -14.31
CA VAL A 8 62.94 -19.32 -13.97
C VAL A 8 63.50 -18.07 -14.67
N TRP A 9 62.62 -17.38 -15.42
CA TRP A 9 62.71 -16.00 -15.92
C TRP A 9 63.61 -15.71 -17.13
N VAL A 10 63.02 -15.17 -18.21
CA VAL A 10 63.17 -13.79 -18.72
C VAL A 10 62.22 -13.63 -19.92
N GLY A 11 61.37 -12.59 -19.96
CA GLY A 11 60.56 -12.29 -21.15
C GLY A 11 59.53 -11.19 -20.93
N ALA A 12 60.00 -9.95 -20.78
CA ALA A 12 59.18 -8.76 -20.63
C ALA A 12 58.44 -8.38 -21.94
N PHE A 13 57.19 -7.95 -21.77
CA PHE A 13 56.48 -6.87 -22.48
C PHE A 13 56.83 -6.56 -23.95
N VAL A 14 55.87 -6.84 -24.86
CA VAL A 14 55.55 -5.94 -25.98
C VAL A 14 54.02 -5.84 -26.15
N LEU A 15 53.50 -4.66 -25.87
CA LEU A 15 52.13 -4.19 -26.13
C LEU A 15 51.98 -3.74 -27.59
N VAL A 16 50.99 -4.25 -28.34
CA VAL A 16 50.35 -3.49 -29.44
C VAL A 16 48.86 -3.87 -29.57
N ALA A 17 48.01 -2.96 -29.06
CA ALA A 17 46.71 -2.53 -29.59
C ALA A 17 45.66 -3.57 -30.04
N VAL A 18 44.73 -3.90 -29.13
CA VAL A 18 43.31 -4.03 -29.48
C VAL A 18 42.54 -3.10 -28.54
N GLY A 19 42.22 -1.92 -29.06
CA GLY A 19 41.66 -0.80 -28.33
C GLY A 19 40.27 -1.08 -27.76
N LEU A 20 40.12 -0.72 -26.49
CA LEU A 20 38.93 -0.21 -25.81
C LEU A 20 37.64 -0.17 -26.66
N PHE A 21 36.84 -1.23 -26.61
CA PHE A 21 35.38 -1.10 -26.70
C PHE A 21 34.84 -0.92 -25.29
N LEU A 22 35.06 0.30 -24.75
CA LEU A 22 34.36 0.75 -23.55
C LEU A 22 32.86 0.77 -23.85
N ALA A 23 32.14 -0.05 -23.09
CA ALA A 23 30.70 0.02 -22.95
C ALA A 23 30.28 1.46 -22.61
N ARG A 24 29.74 2.17 -23.61
CA ARG A 24 28.81 3.28 -23.40
C ARG A 24 27.44 2.81 -23.88
N SER A 25 26.79 2.01 -23.05
CA SER A 25 25.34 1.87 -23.15
C SER A 25 24.76 3.23 -22.79
N LEU A 26 24.28 3.93 -23.81
CA LEU A 26 23.61 5.22 -23.68
C LEU A 26 22.30 4.98 -22.93
N ASN A 27 22.33 5.16 -21.61
CA ASN A 27 21.13 5.35 -20.82
C ASN A 27 20.58 6.76 -21.14
N GLN A 28 20.04 6.92 -22.35
CA GLN A 28 19.25 8.09 -22.71
C GLN A 28 17.91 7.93 -21.99
N GLY A 29 17.85 8.39 -20.74
CA GLY A 29 16.57 8.75 -20.17
C GLY A 29 15.95 9.78 -21.10
N THR A 30 14.85 9.42 -21.74
CA THR A 30 14.00 10.38 -22.46
C THR A 30 13.56 11.43 -21.47
N GLU A 31 14.25 12.57 -21.47
CA GLU A 31 13.82 13.77 -20.79
C GLU A 31 12.52 14.20 -21.48
N ALA A 32 11.38 13.91 -20.85
CA ALA A 32 10.10 14.33 -21.36
C ALA A 32 10.12 15.87 -21.44
N ALA A 33 10.01 16.42 -22.65
CA ALA A 33 9.99 17.85 -22.87
C ALA A 33 8.86 18.47 -22.04
N LEU A 34 9.22 19.30 -21.05
CA LEU A 34 8.25 19.97 -20.19
C LEU A 34 7.32 20.86 -21.04
N PRO A 35 6.02 20.96 -20.70
CA PRO A 35 5.07 21.77 -21.45
C PRO A 35 5.52 23.24 -21.50
N ARG A 36 5.31 23.92 -22.64
CA ARG A 36 5.52 25.38 -22.76
C ARG A 36 4.44 26.11 -21.94
N GLY A 37 4.74 26.34 -20.67
CA GLY A 37 3.99 27.21 -19.75
C GLY A 37 4.87 28.37 -19.27
N PRO A 38 4.47 29.09 -18.20
CA PRO A 38 5.21 30.24 -17.66
C PRO A 38 6.58 29.91 -17.04
N GLY A 39 7.14 28.71 -17.29
CA GLY A 39 8.43 28.28 -16.74
C GLY A 39 8.42 28.08 -15.22
N LEU A 40 7.28 27.70 -14.64
CA LEU A 40 7.13 27.45 -13.20
C LEU A 40 7.35 25.97 -12.87
N GLY A 41 7.94 25.70 -11.70
CA GLY A 41 8.21 24.36 -11.19
C GLY A 41 9.48 23.71 -11.76
N HIS A 42 9.73 22.46 -11.38
CA HIS A 42 10.80 21.62 -11.93
C HIS A 42 10.29 20.19 -12.13
N GLY A 43 10.92 19.44 -13.03
CA GLY A 43 10.64 18.02 -13.20
C GLY A 43 10.90 17.24 -11.91
N VAL A 44 10.05 16.27 -11.60
CA VAL A 44 10.21 15.33 -10.47
C VAL A 44 10.73 14.01 -11.03
N SER A 45 11.66 13.35 -10.34
CA SER A 45 12.13 12.03 -10.76
C SER A 45 11.00 11.00 -10.62
N LEU A 46 11.04 9.92 -11.41
CA LEU A 46 10.07 8.83 -11.28
C LEU A 46 10.08 8.22 -9.88
N GLU A 47 11.26 8.14 -9.25
CA GLU A 47 11.41 7.67 -7.88
C GLU A 47 10.68 8.56 -6.87
N THR A 48 10.85 9.88 -6.97
CA THR A 48 10.14 10.82 -6.07
C THR A 48 8.64 10.80 -6.33
N ALA A 49 8.20 10.72 -7.58
CA ALA A 49 6.79 10.61 -7.92
C ALA A 49 6.18 9.31 -7.33
N ALA A 50 6.86 8.17 -7.46
CA ALA A 50 6.41 6.90 -6.90
C ALA A 50 6.38 6.90 -5.36
N ALA A 51 7.32 7.61 -4.71
CA ALA A 51 7.31 7.76 -3.26
C ALA A 51 6.10 8.57 -2.74
N TRP A 52 5.57 9.48 -3.55
CA TRP A 52 4.39 10.28 -3.21
C TRP A 52 3.08 9.61 -3.59
N ASP A 53 3.05 8.90 -4.72
CA ASP A 53 1.86 8.20 -5.19
C ASP A 53 1.69 6.83 -4.52
N ILE A 54 1.26 6.88 -3.26
CA ILE A 54 0.88 5.69 -2.49
C ILE A 54 -0.62 5.39 -2.57
N SER A 55 -1.34 6.06 -3.47
CA SER A 55 -2.80 6.02 -3.58
C SER A 55 -3.25 4.64 -4.05
N ILE A 56 -4.23 4.06 -3.36
CA ILE A 56 -4.81 2.75 -3.70
C ILE A 56 -6.26 2.93 -4.16
N PRO A 57 -6.55 2.83 -5.47
CA PRO A 57 -7.91 2.88 -5.99
C PRO A 57 -8.72 1.60 -5.67
N PRO A 58 -10.03 1.60 -5.97
CA PRO A 58 -10.93 0.45 -5.75
C PRO A 58 -10.47 -0.90 -6.31
N ASP A 59 -9.72 -0.92 -7.41
CA ASP A 59 -9.23 -2.14 -8.05
C ASP A 59 -7.98 -2.73 -7.37
N GLY A 60 -7.39 -2.02 -6.40
CA GLY A 60 -6.22 -2.47 -5.66
C GLY A 60 -4.87 -2.16 -6.31
N HIS A 61 -4.82 -1.40 -7.41
CA HIS A 61 -3.54 -0.91 -7.94
C HIS A 61 -2.72 -0.21 -6.83
N ASN A 62 -1.38 -0.32 -6.87
CA ASN A 62 -0.46 0.17 -5.83
C ASN A 62 -0.56 -0.50 -4.44
N LEU A 63 -1.35 -1.56 -4.25
CA LEU A 63 -1.29 -2.34 -3.02
C LEU A 63 0.13 -2.94 -2.85
N PRO A 64 0.80 -2.70 -1.71
CA PRO A 64 2.12 -3.27 -1.46
C PRO A 64 2.02 -4.77 -1.20
N ASN A 65 3.12 -5.49 -1.46
CA ASN A 65 3.25 -6.88 -1.06
C ASN A 65 3.12 -7.03 0.46
N GLY A 66 2.40 -8.05 0.89
CA GLY A 66 2.16 -8.37 2.29
C GLY A 66 0.87 -9.16 2.46
N SER A 67 0.62 -9.61 3.68
CA SER A 67 -0.64 -10.26 4.03
C SER A 67 -0.99 -10.09 5.51
N GLY A 68 -2.23 -10.39 5.86
CA GLY A 68 -2.72 -10.23 7.22
C GLY A 68 -3.97 -11.05 7.53
N THR A 69 -4.18 -11.30 8.82
CA THR A 69 -5.33 -12.06 9.34
C THR A 69 -5.99 -11.30 10.48
N ALA A 70 -7.28 -11.58 10.73
CA ALA A 70 -8.02 -10.92 11.80
C ALA A 70 -7.39 -11.16 13.19
N ALA A 71 -6.85 -12.35 13.45
CA ALA A 71 -6.21 -12.70 14.71
C ALA A 71 -4.93 -11.88 15.00
N TYR A 72 -4.13 -11.57 13.97
CA TYR A 72 -2.99 -10.66 14.14
C TYR A 72 -3.45 -9.21 14.24
N GLY A 73 -4.45 -8.83 13.44
CA GLY A 73 -5.07 -7.51 13.47
C GLY A 73 -5.66 -7.14 14.83
N GLU A 74 -6.25 -8.08 15.56
CA GLU A 74 -6.76 -7.84 16.91
C GLU A 74 -5.64 -7.40 17.87
N LYS A 75 -4.49 -8.08 17.80
CA LYS A 75 -3.34 -7.76 18.65
C LYS A 75 -2.82 -6.36 18.36
N LEU A 76 -2.70 -6.02 17.07
CA LEU A 76 -2.30 -4.68 16.62
C LEU A 76 -3.31 -3.62 17.04
N TYR A 77 -4.61 -3.87 16.84
CA TYR A 77 -5.68 -2.95 17.20
C TYR A 77 -5.65 -2.62 18.70
N ARG A 78 -5.45 -3.64 19.55
CA ARG A 78 -5.31 -3.45 21.00
C ARG A 78 -4.06 -2.64 21.38
N ALA A 79 -3.00 -2.71 20.58
CA ALA A 79 -1.77 -1.98 20.85
C ALA A 79 -1.81 -0.53 20.34
N LYS A 80 -2.47 -0.28 19.20
CA LYS A 80 -2.32 0.97 18.44
C LYS A 80 -3.61 1.76 18.21
N CYS A 81 -4.80 1.16 18.37
CA CYS A 81 -6.06 1.78 17.93
C CYS A 81 -7.10 1.94 19.06
N ILE A 82 -7.10 1.01 20.02
CA ILE A 82 -8.16 0.86 21.03
C ILE A 82 -8.34 2.09 21.94
N ASN A 83 -7.28 2.88 22.16
CA ASN A 83 -7.33 4.04 23.05
C ASN A 83 -8.16 5.20 22.49
N CYS A 84 -8.47 5.19 21.18
CA CYS A 84 -9.32 6.19 20.55
C CYS A 84 -10.62 5.58 20.01
N HIS A 85 -10.52 4.42 19.35
CA HIS A 85 -11.68 3.76 18.70
C HIS A 85 -12.40 2.74 19.58
N GLY A 86 -11.96 2.60 20.84
CA GLY A 86 -12.62 1.76 21.85
C GLY A 86 -12.53 0.26 21.59
N LYS A 87 -13.06 -0.51 22.54
CA LYS A 87 -13.04 -1.98 22.48
C LYS A 87 -13.88 -2.46 21.29
N LYS A 88 -13.31 -3.33 20.45
CA LYS A 88 -13.95 -3.87 19.24
C LYS A 88 -14.48 -2.79 18.27
N GLY A 89 -13.81 -1.63 18.18
CA GLY A 89 -14.18 -0.59 17.22
C GLY A 89 -15.49 0.14 17.51
N ARG A 90 -16.01 0.11 18.73
CA ARG A 90 -17.30 0.74 19.08
C ARG A 90 -17.20 2.21 19.54
N GLY A 91 -16.11 2.88 19.16
CA GLY A 91 -15.84 4.27 19.52
C GLY A 91 -15.36 4.45 20.96
N LEU A 92 -14.77 5.62 21.23
CA LEU A 92 -14.46 6.10 22.58
C LEU A 92 -14.29 7.62 22.53
N THR A 93 -13.08 8.09 22.23
CA THR A 93 -12.76 9.51 21.98
C THR A 93 -12.71 9.83 20.49
N ALA A 94 -12.67 8.80 19.63
CA ALA A 94 -12.81 8.88 18.18
C ALA A 94 -14.01 8.05 17.71
N GLU A 95 -14.34 8.22 16.42
CA GLU A 95 -15.46 7.55 15.75
C GLU A 95 -15.45 6.03 15.93
N GLU A 96 -16.64 5.44 15.96
CA GLU A 96 -16.82 4.01 15.86
C GLU A 96 -16.50 3.49 14.45
N LEU A 97 -15.84 2.34 14.40
CA LEU A 97 -15.40 1.66 13.19
C LEU A 97 -16.26 0.43 12.86
N VAL A 98 -17.05 -0.05 13.83
CA VAL A 98 -17.83 -1.29 13.76
C VAL A 98 -19.23 -1.04 14.30
N GLY A 99 -20.25 -1.29 13.49
CA GLY A 99 -21.64 -1.01 13.84
C GLY A 99 -22.48 -0.60 12.64
N GLY A 100 -23.77 -0.35 12.84
CA GLY A 100 -24.65 0.22 11.82
C GLY A 100 -24.95 -0.59 10.55
N VAL A 101 -24.43 -1.82 10.37
CA VAL A 101 -24.64 -2.59 9.13
C VAL A 101 -26.13 -2.83 8.90
N GLY A 102 -26.65 -2.41 7.73
CA GLY A 102 -28.08 -2.47 7.40
C GLY A 102 -28.94 -1.38 8.04
N GLY A 103 -28.36 -0.46 8.82
CA GLY A 103 -29.07 0.60 9.56
C GLY A 103 -29.11 1.97 8.87
N LEU A 104 -28.61 2.10 7.64
CA LEU A 104 -28.45 3.40 6.96
C LEU A 104 -29.76 4.17 6.71
N THR A 105 -30.91 3.49 6.71
CA THR A 105 -32.25 4.11 6.50
C THR A 105 -33.01 4.38 7.80
N GLY A 106 -32.41 4.07 8.96
CA GLY A 106 -33.03 4.34 10.26
C GLY A 106 -32.96 5.82 10.65
N ASP A 107 -33.63 6.17 11.75
CA ASP A 107 -33.69 7.55 12.27
C ASP A 107 -32.29 8.09 12.67
N TYR A 108 -31.40 7.20 13.09
CA TYR A 108 -30.03 7.51 13.53
C TYR A 108 -29.04 6.57 12.85
N PRO A 109 -28.68 6.82 11.58
CA PRO A 109 -27.81 5.91 10.84
C PRO A 109 -26.35 6.06 11.29
N GLU A 110 -25.79 4.96 11.80
CA GLU A 110 -24.37 4.84 12.14
C GLU A 110 -23.55 4.56 10.87
N LYS A 111 -22.65 5.48 10.50
CA LYS A 111 -21.80 5.36 9.30
C LYS A 111 -20.40 4.87 9.67
N THR A 112 -20.24 3.56 9.70
CA THR A 112 -18.99 2.87 10.03
C THR A 112 -18.34 2.29 8.78
N VAL A 113 -17.20 1.62 8.97
CA VAL A 113 -16.52 0.89 7.89
C VAL A 113 -17.44 -0.14 7.25
N GLY A 114 -18.12 -0.97 8.04
CA GLY A 114 -18.99 -2.03 7.52
C GLY A 114 -20.32 -1.53 6.98
N SER A 115 -20.87 -0.46 7.55
CA SER A 115 -22.20 0.01 7.17
C SER A 115 -22.20 0.92 5.95
N TYR A 116 -21.16 1.73 5.76
CA TYR A 116 -21.19 2.82 4.80
C TYR A 116 -20.13 2.73 3.71
N TRP A 117 -18.92 2.23 4.00
CA TRP A 117 -17.82 2.31 3.03
C TRP A 117 -17.99 1.29 1.88
N PRO A 118 -17.83 1.70 0.60
CA PRO A 118 -18.08 0.81 -0.54
C PRO A 118 -16.89 -0.08 -0.93
N TYR A 119 -15.66 0.28 -0.52
CA TYR A 119 -14.44 -0.42 -0.92
C TYR A 119 -13.54 -0.71 0.29
N ALA A 120 -13.12 -1.97 0.45
CA ALA A 120 -12.15 -2.35 1.46
C ALA A 120 -10.74 -1.76 1.19
N THR A 121 -10.42 -1.46 -0.06
CA THR A 121 -9.15 -0.80 -0.42
C THR A 121 -9.05 0.62 0.14
N THR A 122 -10.17 1.35 0.26
CA THR A 122 -10.20 2.66 0.92
C THR A 122 -9.80 2.53 2.40
N LEU A 123 -10.20 1.45 3.07
CA LEU A 123 -9.80 1.19 4.46
C LEU A 123 -8.27 1.03 4.57
N PHE A 124 -7.67 0.24 3.68
CA PHE A 124 -6.23 0.06 3.65
C PHE A 124 -5.48 1.36 3.36
N ASP A 125 -5.89 2.11 2.34
CA ASP A 125 -5.26 3.40 1.98
C ASP A 125 -5.30 4.36 3.17
N TYR A 126 -6.47 4.49 3.80
CA TYR A 126 -6.66 5.38 4.94
C TYR A 126 -5.81 4.96 6.14
N ILE A 127 -5.82 3.68 6.53
CA ILE A 127 -5.02 3.19 7.66
C ILE A 127 -3.53 3.42 7.38
N ARG A 128 -3.03 3.04 6.19
CA ARG A 128 -1.63 3.22 5.81
C ARG A 128 -1.20 4.70 5.87
N ARG A 129 -2.02 5.58 5.31
CA ARG A 129 -1.66 6.99 5.10
C ARG A 129 -1.85 7.84 6.35
N ALA A 130 -2.87 7.57 7.15
CA ALA A 130 -3.33 8.47 8.19
C ALA A 130 -3.22 7.90 9.61
N MET A 131 -3.08 6.59 9.78
CA MET A 131 -3.11 5.94 11.09
C MET A 131 -1.77 5.30 11.49
N PRO A 132 -1.49 5.18 12.80
CA PRO A 132 -2.17 5.86 13.90
C PRO A 132 -2.06 7.39 13.80
N GLN A 133 -3.00 8.15 14.37
CA GLN A 133 -3.06 9.61 14.19
C GLN A 133 -1.78 10.31 14.67
N GLU A 134 -1.13 9.78 15.70
CA GLU A 134 0.13 10.28 16.26
C GLU A 134 1.37 9.85 15.45
N ALA A 135 1.24 8.86 14.58
CA ALA A 135 2.32 8.34 13.75
C ALA A 135 1.82 7.88 12.36
N PRO A 136 1.31 8.77 11.49
CA PRO A 136 0.91 8.41 10.13
C PRO A 136 2.08 7.80 9.34
N LEU A 137 1.79 6.89 8.40
CA LEU A 137 2.80 6.19 7.57
C LEU A 137 3.77 5.29 8.36
N SER A 138 3.50 4.99 9.63
CA SER A 138 4.40 4.17 10.47
C SER A 138 4.14 2.67 10.40
N LEU A 139 3.00 2.24 9.86
CA LEU A 139 2.60 0.84 9.80
C LEU A 139 3.21 0.13 8.59
N SER A 140 3.64 -1.12 8.78
CA SER A 140 4.07 -1.97 7.66
C SER A 140 2.86 -2.46 6.84
N PRO A 141 3.06 -2.89 5.58
CA PRO A 141 2.00 -3.51 4.78
C PRO A 141 1.24 -4.62 5.49
N ASP A 142 1.95 -5.56 6.12
CA ASP A 142 1.35 -6.69 6.85
C ASP A 142 0.51 -6.22 8.06
N GLU A 143 0.97 -5.17 8.76
CA GLU A 143 0.21 -4.58 9.85
C GLU A 143 -1.10 -3.95 9.35
N VAL A 144 -1.05 -3.22 8.24
CA VAL A 144 -2.25 -2.59 7.64
C VAL A 144 -3.22 -3.65 7.13
N TYR A 145 -2.76 -4.68 6.41
CA TYR A 145 -3.61 -5.79 5.97
C TYR A 145 -4.28 -6.50 7.14
N SER A 146 -3.54 -6.73 8.22
CA SER A 146 -4.07 -7.40 9.40
C SER A 146 -5.12 -6.55 10.12
N LEU A 147 -4.89 -5.24 10.25
CA LEU A 147 -5.89 -4.31 10.78
C LEU A 147 -7.16 -4.27 9.92
N CYS A 148 -7.00 -4.28 8.58
CA CYS A 148 -8.13 -4.40 7.67
C CYS A 148 -8.89 -5.71 7.90
N ALA A 149 -8.21 -6.84 7.94
CA ALA A 149 -8.82 -8.15 8.20
C ALA A 149 -9.60 -8.17 9.52
N TYR A 150 -9.05 -7.58 10.58
CA TYR A 150 -9.73 -7.49 11.87
C TYR A 150 -11.01 -6.65 11.82
N LEU A 151 -10.97 -5.46 11.22
CA LEU A 151 -12.14 -4.58 11.12
C LEU A 151 -13.21 -5.16 10.18
N LEU A 152 -12.80 -5.80 9.07
CA LEU A 152 -13.71 -6.48 8.16
C LEU A 152 -14.39 -7.67 8.85
N HIS A 153 -13.63 -8.47 9.62
CA HIS A 153 -14.16 -9.58 10.40
C HIS A 153 -15.16 -9.10 11.48
N LEU A 154 -14.83 -8.05 12.23
CA LEU A 154 -15.73 -7.49 13.24
C LEU A 154 -17.04 -6.96 12.65
N ASN A 155 -17.01 -6.49 11.40
CA ASN A 155 -18.20 -6.06 10.66
C ASN A 155 -18.93 -7.23 9.95
N GLY A 156 -18.46 -8.48 10.14
CA GLY A 156 -19.06 -9.66 9.53
C GLY A 156 -18.88 -9.77 8.01
N VAL A 157 -17.91 -9.05 7.45
CA VAL A 157 -17.65 -9.00 6.00
C VAL A 157 -16.80 -10.20 5.54
N ILE A 158 -15.91 -10.68 6.40
CA ILE A 158 -15.03 -11.84 6.14
C ILE A 158 -15.02 -12.80 7.34
N ALA A 159 -14.61 -14.04 7.12
CA ALA A 159 -14.37 -14.99 8.20
C ALA A 159 -13.08 -14.65 8.96
N GLU A 160 -12.97 -15.11 10.22
CA GLU A 160 -11.81 -14.82 11.07
C GLU A 160 -10.49 -15.37 10.49
N ALA A 161 -10.57 -16.51 9.79
CA ALA A 161 -9.43 -17.21 9.22
C ALA A 161 -9.05 -16.75 7.81
N ASP A 162 -9.81 -15.83 7.21
CA ASP A 162 -9.52 -15.34 5.87
C ASP A 162 -8.22 -14.51 5.87
N GLU A 163 -7.38 -14.72 4.87
CA GLU A 163 -6.19 -13.92 4.65
C GLU A 163 -6.49 -12.74 3.72
N ILE A 164 -6.12 -11.54 4.16
CA ILE A 164 -6.20 -10.31 3.38
C ILE A 164 -4.82 -9.95 2.85
N ASN A 165 -4.71 -9.76 1.54
CA ASN A 165 -3.49 -9.39 0.83
C ASN A 165 -3.83 -8.54 -0.42
N ALA A 166 -2.84 -8.27 -1.27
CA ALA A 166 -3.01 -7.45 -2.48
C ALA A 166 -4.02 -8.02 -3.48
N GLU A 167 -4.24 -9.34 -3.47
CA GLU A 167 -5.17 -10.04 -4.37
C GLU A 167 -6.57 -10.15 -3.74
N THR A 168 -6.65 -10.45 -2.45
CA THR A 168 -7.93 -10.73 -1.78
C THR A 168 -8.64 -9.47 -1.28
N LEU A 169 -7.91 -8.42 -0.90
CA LEU A 169 -8.53 -7.17 -0.41
C LEU A 169 -9.46 -6.50 -1.43
N PRO A 170 -9.08 -6.32 -2.71
CA PRO A 170 -9.97 -5.71 -3.71
C PRO A 170 -11.20 -6.57 -4.06
N ALA A 171 -11.11 -7.88 -3.83
CA ALA A 171 -12.19 -8.82 -4.08
C ALA A 171 -13.29 -8.80 -2.99
N VAL A 172 -13.02 -8.20 -1.83
CA VAL A 172 -13.98 -8.06 -0.73
C VAL A 172 -15.20 -7.26 -1.18
N GLN A 173 -16.38 -7.86 -1.04
CA GLN A 173 -17.67 -7.21 -1.30
C GLN A 173 -18.17 -6.55 -0.02
N MET A 174 -18.02 -5.23 0.06
CA MET A 174 -18.54 -4.46 1.19
C MET A 174 -20.07 -4.40 1.16
N PRO A 175 -20.77 -4.40 2.32
CA PRO A 175 -22.23 -4.38 2.36
C PRO A 175 -22.88 -3.21 1.62
N ASN A 176 -22.22 -2.06 1.56
CA ASN A 176 -22.70 -0.85 0.89
C ASN A 176 -22.02 -0.58 -0.47
N ARG A 177 -21.57 -1.64 -1.17
CA ARG A 177 -20.85 -1.55 -2.46
C ARG A 177 -21.59 -0.69 -3.49
N ASP A 178 -22.90 -0.88 -3.60
CA ASP A 178 -23.77 -0.22 -4.58
C ASP A 178 -24.58 0.95 -3.97
N GLY A 179 -24.21 1.39 -2.76
CA GLY A 179 -24.94 2.43 -2.03
C GLY A 179 -24.63 3.88 -2.45
N PHE A 180 -23.82 4.06 -3.49
CA PHE A 180 -23.38 5.38 -3.97
C PHE A 180 -23.72 5.54 -5.44
N VAL A 181 -24.29 6.69 -5.79
CA VAL A 181 -24.56 7.07 -7.18
C VAL A 181 -23.79 8.33 -7.55
N PRO A 182 -23.27 8.43 -8.78
CA PRO A 182 -22.74 9.67 -9.32
C PRO A 182 -23.75 10.83 -9.24
N ILE A 183 -23.26 12.06 -9.02
CA ILE A 183 -24.13 13.25 -8.90
C ILE A 183 -24.98 13.48 -10.15
N ASN A 184 -24.44 13.17 -11.33
CA ASN A 184 -25.15 13.30 -12.61
C ASN A 184 -26.29 12.27 -12.81
N GLU A 185 -26.38 11.26 -11.96
CA GLU A 185 -27.46 10.27 -11.96
C GLU A 185 -28.56 10.60 -10.93
N MET A 186 -28.38 11.65 -10.12
CA MET A 186 -29.36 12.16 -9.16
C MET A 186 -30.40 13.10 -9.82
N THR A 187 -30.95 12.72 -10.99
CA THR A 187 -32.04 13.48 -11.61
C THR A 187 -33.34 13.31 -10.82
N HIS A 188 -33.98 14.45 -10.53
CA HIS A 188 -35.26 14.64 -9.84
C HIS A 188 -36.38 13.65 -10.21
#